data_AF-A0A3R6UU28-F1
#
_entry.id   AF-A0A3R6UU28-F1
#
_cell.length_a   1.000
_cell.length_b   1.000
_cell.length_c   1.000
_cell.angle_alpha   90.00
_cell.angle_beta   90.00
_cell.angle_gamma   90.00
#
_symmetry.space_group_name_H-M   'P 1'
#
loop_
_entity.id
_entity.type
_entity.pdbx_description
1 polymer ?
#
loop_
_entity_poly.entity_id
_entity_poly.type
_entity_poly.pdbx_seq_one_letter_code
_entity_poly.pdbx_strand_id
1 'polypeptide(L)'
;MKLVNNNYLVVTVNKVSPQEPILRLDLTPHLIYKKQNDTATSIRNNEANRFYFRMKDFQKGSLLSDNNSLKTDAYQAQIKVIEKVIAQGQKENRVAQRENQEDKQLIKKIEAMLKYDSTKSAETHKAQIENYQDNIKQNKAKILSNEQQIKDLQKQLST
;
A
#
# COMPACT_ATOMS: atom_id res chain seq x y z
N MET A 1 -44.26 -0.59 -7.95
CA MET A 1 -43.50 -0.06 -6.80
C MET A 1 -42.39 0.83 -7.34
N LYS A 2 -42.40 2.15 -7.06
CA LYS A 2 -41.26 3.02 -7.35
C LYS A 2 -40.26 2.88 -6.21
N LEU A 3 -39.01 2.54 -6.51
CA LEU A 3 -37.92 2.75 -5.55
C LEU A 3 -37.80 4.26 -5.32
N VAL A 4 -38.08 4.70 -4.10
CA VAL A 4 -37.80 6.07 -3.69
C VAL A 4 -36.39 6.03 -3.11
N ASN A 5 -35.41 6.53 -3.86
CA ASN A 5 -34.04 6.70 -3.38
C ASN A 5 -34.01 7.86 -2.37
N ASN A 6 -34.37 7.59 -1.12
CA ASN A 6 -34.20 8.58 -0.04
C ASN A 6 -32.72 8.65 0.35
N ASN A 7 -32.14 9.83 0.24
CA ASN A 7 -30.81 10.10 0.78
C ASN A 7 -30.90 10.09 2.32
N TYR A 8 -29.98 9.40 2.98
CA TYR A 8 -29.91 9.32 4.43
C TYR A 8 -28.49 9.61 4.93
N LEU A 9 -28.36 10.31 6.06
CA LEU A 9 -27.11 10.41 6.79
C LEU A 9 -26.98 9.22 7.73
N VAL A 10 -25.89 8.48 7.61
CA VAL A 10 -25.52 7.43 8.57
C VAL A 10 -24.61 8.05 9.63
N VAL A 11 -25.01 7.96 10.89
CA VAL A 11 -24.19 8.42 12.01
C VAL A 11 -23.60 7.21 12.73
N THR A 12 -22.28 7.12 12.72
CA THR A 12 -21.49 6.15 13.50
C THR A 12 -20.78 6.87 14.65
N VAL A 13 -20.87 6.33 15.86
CA VAL A 13 -20.21 6.90 17.04
C VAL A 13 -19.23 5.87 17.60
N ASN A 14 -17.94 6.22 17.66
CA ASN A 14 -16.85 5.32 18.04
C ASN A 14 -16.97 4.70 19.46
N LYS A 15 -17.85 5.21 20.33
CA LYS A 15 -17.97 4.74 21.72
C LYS A 15 -18.96 3.59 21.94
N VAL A 16 -19.79 3.23 20.97
CA VAL A 16 -20.79 2.17 21.11
C VAL A 16 -20.66 1.24 19.91
N SER A 17 -19.80 0.22 20.02
CA SER A 17 -19.55 -0.86 19.04
C SER A 17 -19.36 -0.42 17.57
N PRO A 18 -18.19 -0.62 16.97
CA PRO A 18 -17.91 -0.19 15.58
C PRO A 18 -18.73 -0.89 14.49
N GLN A 19 -19.63 -1.82 14.84
CA GLN A 19 -20.31 -2.71 13.90
C GLN A 19 -21.76 -2.35 13.58
N GLU A 20 -22.41 -1.42 14.29
CA GLU A 20 -23.81 -1.06 14.02
C GLU A 20 -24.02 0.44 13.82
N PRO A 21 -24.64 0.88 12.71
CA PRO A 21 -25.03 2.27 12.53
C PRO A 21 -26.07 2.65 13.57
N ILE A 22 -25.74 3.63 14.40
CA ILE A 22 -26.53 4.00 15.58
C ILE A 22 -27.78 4.81 15.18
N LEU A 23 -27.70 5.56 14.06
CA LEU A 23 -28.80 6.39 13.59
C LEU A 23 -28.75 6.57 12.07
N ARG A 24 -29.91 6.47 11.42
CA ARG A 24 -30.13 6.91 10.03
C ARG A 24 -31.07 8.11 10.06
N LEU A 25 -30.63 9.24 9.52
CA LEU A 25 -31.44 10.45 9.40
C LEU A 25 -31.88 10.62 7.94
N ASP A 26 -33.18 10.70 7.68
CA ASP A 26 -33.70 11.08 6.36
C ASP A 26 -33.30 12.53 6.09
N LEU A 27 -32.72 12.78 4.91
CA LEU A 27 -32.22 14.08 4.51
C LEU A 27 -33.21 14.86 3.65
N THR A 28 -34.51 14.79 3.95
CA THR A 28 -35.53 15.53 3.21
C THR A 28 -36.16 16.61 4.11
N PRO A 29 -35.82 17.90 3.96
CA PRO A 29 -34.93 18.52 2.96
C PRO A 29 -33.43 18.34 3.24
N HIS A 30 -32.60 18.44 2.20
CA HIS A 30 -31.13 18.15 2.20
C HIS A 30 -30.26 19.13 3.01
N LEU A 31 -30.85 19.92 3.91
CA LEU A 31 -30.14 20.93 4.70
C LEU A 31 -29.89 20.42 6.12
N ILE A 32 -28.62 20.18 6.45
CA ILE A 32 -28.19 19.75 7.79
C ILE A 32 -27.58 20.96 8.50
N TYR A 33 -28.15 21.37 9.63
CA TYR A 33 -27.60 22.41 10.49
C TYR A 33 -27.31 21.88 11.89
N LYS A 34 -26.23 22.36 12.51
CA LYS A 34 -25.95 22.12 13.93
C LYS A 34 -26.89 22.98 14.76
N LYS A 35 -27.93 22.39 15.33
CA LYS A 35 -28.82 23.09 16.28
C LYS A 35 -28.13 23.17 17.65
N GLN A 36 -28.12 24.35 18.26
CA GLN A 36 -27.55 24.57 19.60
C GLN A 36 -28.38 24.01 20.75
N ASN A 37 -29.56 23.41 20.49
CA ASN A 37 -30.50 23.01 21.53
C ASN A 37 -30.53 21.49 21.79
N ASP A 38 -30.42 21.18 23.07
CA ASP A 38 -30.42 19.89 23.74
C ASP A 38 -31.66 19.03 23.47
N THR A 39 -31.66 18.32 22.35
CA THR A 39 -32.65 17.25 22.13
C THR A 39 -31.97 15.91 22.39
N ALA A 40 -32.27 15.33 23.55
CA ALA A 40 -31.85 13.96 23.85
C ALA A 40 -32.47 13.01 22.82
N THR A 41 -31.64 12.33 22.05
CA THR A 41 -32.10 11.36 21.04
C THR A 41 -32.02 9.98 21.67
N SER A 42 -33.16 9.29 21.79
CA SER A 42 -33.20 7.91 22.28
C SER A 42 -32.90 6.94 21.14
N ILE A 43 -31.92 6.07 21.31
CA ILE A 43 -31.71 4.93 20.41
C ILE A 43 -32.24 3.68 21.11
N ARG A 44 -33.19 2.99 20.47
CA ARG A 44 -33.66 1.68 20.92
C ARG A 44 -32.83 0.63 20.19
N ASN A 45 -32.02 -0.12 20.92
CA ASN A 45 -31.49 -1.39 20.42
C ASN A 45 -32.38 -2.52 20.96
N ASN A 46 -32.64 -3.54 20.13
CA ASN A 46 -33.56 -4.67 20.31
C ASN A 46 -34.11 -4.85 21.75
N GLU A 47 -35.38 -4.47 21.91
CA GLU A 47 -36.37 -4.74 22.97
C GLU A 47 -36.02 -4.68 24.48
N ALA A 48 -34.76 -4.60 24.93
CA ALA A 48 -34.45 -4.68 26.37
C ALA A 48 -33.71 -3.47 26.97
N ASN A 49 -33.00 -2.64 26.19
CA ASN A 49 -32.19 -1.54 26.73
C ASN A 49 -32.42 -0.21 26.00
N ARG A 50 -33.03 0.76 26.68
CA ARG A 50 -33.13 2.15 26.19
C ARG A 50 -31.90 2.92 26.65
N PHE A 51 -31.04 3.29 25.71
CA PHE A 51 -29.93 4.20 25.99
C PHE A 51 -30.34 5.62 25.60
N TYR A 52 -30.25 6.54 26.55
CA TYR A 52 -30.44 7.97 26.32
C TYR A 52 -29.08 8.62 26.12
N PHE A 53 -28.83 9.14 24.92
CA PHE A 53 -27.61 9.87 24.62
C PHE A 53 -27.94 11.35 24.41
N ARG A 54 -27.13 12.22 25.03
CA ARG A 54 -27.14 13.66 24.80
C ARG A 54 -25.85 14.04 24.08
N MET A 55 -25.96 14.46 22.82
CA MET A 55 -24.83 15.01 22.08
C MET A 55 -24.55 16.43 22.61
N LYS A 56 -23.34 16.67 23.12
CA LYS A 56 -22.90 18.01 23.57
C LYS A 56 -22.35 18.83 22.42
N ASP A 57 -21.34 18.28 21.74
CA ASP A 57 -20.74 18.85 20.53
C ASP A 57 -20.10 17.74 19.69
N PHE A 58 -19.86 18.03 18.42
CA PHE A 58 -18.95 17.25 17.58
C PHE A 58 -17.52 17.40 18.11
N GLN A 59 -16.82 16.28 18.29
CA GLN A 59 -15.40 16.33 18.64
C GLN A 59 -14.60 16.89 17.46
N LYS A 60 -13.51 17.62 17.76
CA LYS A 60 -12.54 18.06 16.76
C LYS A 60 -12.02 16.82 16.00
N GLY A 61 -12.30 16.74 14.70
CA GLY A 61 -12.05 15.54 13.88
C GLY A 61 -13.30 14.78 13.43
N SER A 62 -14.50 15.22 13.79
CA SER A 62 -15.75 14.68 13.22
C SER A 62 -15.80 14.99 11.72
N LEU A 63 -15.96 13.95 10.89
CA LEU A 63 -15.98 14.05 9.43
C LEU A 63 -17.39 13.81 8.89
N LEU A 64 -17.86 14.71 8.03
CA LEU A 64 -18.96 14.46 7.10
C LEU A 64 -18.34 14.14 5.75
N SER A 65 -18.52 12.91 5.27
CA SER A 65 -18.01 12.49 3.97
C SER A 65 -19.10 11.73 3.24
N ASP A 66 -19.15 11.88 1.92
CA ASP A 66 -19.94 10.98 1.10
C ASP A 66 -19.21 9.62 0.98
N ASN A 67 -19.98 8.58 0.65
CA ASN A 67 -19.47 7.21 0.56
C ASN A 67 -18.48 7.00 -0.61
N ASN A 68 -18.33 7.98 -1.51
CA ASN A 68 -17.43 7.91 -2.67
C ASN A 68 -16.07 8.57 -2.38
N SER A 69 -16.04 9.62 -1.57
CA SER A 69 -14.88 10.36 -1.12
C SER A 69 -13.94 9.47 -0.29
N LEU A 70 -14.49 8.73 0.69
CA LEU A 70 -13.71 7.78 1.51
C LEU A 70 -13.06 6.65 0.71
N LYS A 71 -13.73 6.18 -0.36
CA LYS A 71 -13.20 5.12 -1.23
C LYS A 71 -12.07 5.67 -2.10
N THR A 72 -12.23 6.89 -2.61
CA THR A 72 -11.24 7.54 -3.48
C THR A 72 -9.90 7.74 -2.75
N ASP A 73 -9.93 8.21 -1.51
CA ASP A 73 -8.72 8.42 -0.70
C ASP A 73 -7.99 7.10 -0.39
N ALA A 74 -8.75 6.03 -0.11
CA ALA A 74 -8.19 4.71 0.14
C ALA A 74 -7.51 4.13 -1.12
N TYR A 75 -8.13 4.27 -2.29
CA TYR A 75 -7.53 3.84 -3.56
C TYR A 75 -6.31 4.67 -3.93
N GLN A 76 -6.32 5.99 -3.71
CA GLN A 76 -5.14 6.84 -3.93
C GLN A 76 -3.97 6.47 -3.02
N ALA A 77 -4.25 6.10 -1.76
CA ALA A 77 -3.22 5.62 -0.86
C ALA A 77 -2.61 4.29 -1.35
N GLN A 78 -3.43 3.35 -1.83
CA GLN A 78 -2.97 2.08 -2.39
C GLN A 78 -2.12 2.28 -3.65
N ILE A 79 -2.55 3.15 -4.57
CA ILE A 79 -1.79 3.50 -5.77
C ILE A 79 -0.39 4.02 -5.41
N LYS A 80 -0.30 4.96 -4.47
CA LYS A 80 0.99 5.52 -4.01
C LYS A 80 1.91 4.46 -3.40
N VAL A 81 1.37 3.45 -2.74
CA VAL A 81 2.16 2.33 -2.20
C VAL A 81 2.72 1.49 -3.35
N ILE A 82 1.88 1.12 -4.33
CA ILE A 82 2.30 0.32 -5.49
C ILE A 82 3.38 1.06 -6.31
N GLU A 83 3.19 2.35 -6.55
CA GLU A 83 4.18 3.20 -7.26
C GLU A 83 5.55 3.22 -6.56
N LYS A 84 5.56 3.32 -5.22
CA LYS A 84 6.82 3.26 -4.43
C LYS A 84 7.50 1.90 -4.56
N VAL A 85 6.74 0.81 -4.53
CA VAL A 85 7.29 -0.54 -4.68
C VAL A 85 7.90 -0.74 -6.07
N ILE A 86 7.22 -0.28 -7.13
CA ILE A 86 7.76 -0.31 -8.50
C ILE A 86 9.07 0.48 -8.59
N ALA A 87 9.09 1.71 -8.07
CA ALA A 87 10.29 2.56 -8.10
C ALA A 87 11.48 1.91 -7.36
N GLN A 88 11.22 1.27 -6.22
CA GLN A 88 12.23 0.54 -5.47
C GLN A 88 12.75 -0.68 -6.24
N GLY A 89 11.87 -1.50 -6.82
CA GLY A 89 12.28 -2.64 -7.64
C GLY A 89 13.13 -2.24 -8.85
N GLN A 90 12.76 -1.14 -9.53
CA GLN A 90 13.56 -0.59 -10.64
C GLN A 90 14.95 -0.13 -10.17
N LYS A 91 15.04 0.48 -8.98
CA LYS A 91 16.33 0.88 -8.38
C LYS A 91 17.20 -0.34 -8.08
N GLU A 92 16.63 -1.39 -7.49
CA GLU A 92 17.34 -2.63 -7.20
C GLU A 92 17.86 -3.32 -8.45
N ASN A 93 17.08 -3.33 -9.54
CA ASN A 93 17.54 -3.87 -10.82
C ASN A 93 18.73 -3.09 -11.37
N ARG A 94 18.72 -1.76 -11.28
CA ARG A 94 19.88 -0.94 -11.71
C ARG A 94 21.12 -1.22 -10.88
N VAL A 95 20.97 -1.46 -9.57
CA VAL A 95 22.09 -1.82 -8.68
C VAL A 95 22.65 -3.18 -9.06
N ALA A 96 21.81 -4.21 -9.16
CA ALA A 96 22.25 -5.56 -9.56
C ALA A 96 22.88 -5.58 -10.97
N GLN A 97 22.42 -4.72 -11.89
CA GLN A 97 23.05 -4.54 -13.20
C GLN A 97 24.45 -3.93 -13.12
N ARG A 98 24.69 -2.97 -12.22
CA ARG A 98 26.03 -2.41 -11.99
C ARG A 98 26.97 -3.42 -11.37
N GLU A 99 26.52 -4.12 -10.32
CA GLU A 99 27.29 -5.21 -9.69
C GLU A 99 27.70 -6.28 -10.72
N ASN A 100 26.77 -6.68 -11.61
CA ASN A 100 27.07 -7.57 -12.73
C ASN A 100 28.15 -7.03 -13.68
N GLN A 101 28.21 -5.72 -13.91
CA GLN A 101 29.24 -5.12 -14.76
C GLN A 101 30.58 -5.05 -14.04
N GLU A 102 30.58 -4.74 -12.75
CA GLU A 102 31.78 -4.72 -11.90
C GLU A 102 32.40 -6.12 -11.79
N ASP A 103 31.60 -7.14 -11.48
CA ASP A 103 32.05 -8.54 -11.42
C ASP A 103 32.65 -9.00 -12.78
N LYS A 104 32.04 -8.60 -13.90
CA LYS A 104 32.61 -8.87 -15.25
C LYS A 104 33.96 -8.19 -15.47
N GLN A 105 34.14 -6.97 -14.96
CA GLN A 105 35.42 -6.27 -15.07
C GLN A 105 36.49 -6.91 -14.18
N LEU A 106 36.11 -7.37 -12.98
CA LEU A 106 37.01 -8.08 -12.07
C LEU A 106 37.48 -9.41 -12.68
N ILE A 107 36.57 -10.19 -13.26
CA ILE A 107 36.93 -11.42 -14.00
C ILE A 107 37.96 -11.11 -15.09
N LYS A 108 37.74 -10.10 -15.93
CA LYS A 108 38.69 -9.72 -16.99
C LYS A 108 40.08 -9.33 -16.45
N LYS A 109 40.14 -8.63 -15.32
CA LYS A 109 41.40 -8.27 -14.67
C LYS A 109 42.16 -9.51 -14.18
N ILE A 110 41.44 -10.44 -13.55
CA ILE A 110 42.02 -11.70 -13.06
C ILE A 110 42.48 -12.58 -14.23
N GLU A 111 41.68 -12.68 -15.30
CA GLU A 111 42.07 -13.38 -16.54
C GLU A 111 43.34 -12.80 -17.17
N ALA A 112 43.53 -11.47 -17.13
CA ALA A 112 44.74 -10.84 -17.61
C ALA A 112 45.96 -11.15 -16.72
N MET A 113 45.79 -11.20 -15.39
CA MET A 113 46.85 -11.60 -14.45
C MET A 113 47.26 -13.07 -14.65
N LEU A 114 46.27 -13.95 -14.86
CA LEU A 114 46.49 -15.39 -15.10
C LEU A 114 47.31 -15.69 -16.36
N LYS A 115 47.34 -14.80 -17.37
CA LYS A 115 48.15 -15.01 -18.57
C LYS A 115 49.66 -15.03 -18.30
N TYR A 116 50.12 -14.49 -17.17
CA TYR A 116 51.54 -14.29 -16.88
C TYR A 116 52.01 -15.02 -15.60
N ASP A 117 51.14 -15.77 -14.91
CA ASP A 117 51.44 -16.38 -13.60
C ASP A 117 51.22 -17.90 -13.62
N SER A 118 52.25 -18.70 -13.30
CA SER A 118 52.35 -20.10 -13.78
C SER A 118 52.25 -21.23 -12.76
N THR A 119 52.24 -21.02 -11.42
CA THR A 119 52.54 -22.17 -10.52
C THR A 119 51.77 -22.33 -9.20
N LYS A 120 51.11 -21.32 -8.60
CA LYS A 120 50.20 -21.53 -7.42
C LYS A 120 49.07 -20.50 -7.32
N SER A 121 49.34 -19.28 -7.77
CA SER A 121 48.39 -18.17 -7.90
C SER A 121 47.18 -18.52 -8.79
N ALA A 122 47.36 -19.43 -9.75
CA ALA A 122 46.33 -19.79 -10.72
C ALA A 122 45.09 -20.48 -10.11
N GLU A 123 45.24 -21.25 -9.03
CA GLU A 123 44.13 -21.96 -8.40
C GLU A 123 43.26 -21.00 -7.57
N THR A 124 43.90 -20.10 -6.81
CA THR A 124 43.22 -19.03 -6.07
C THR A 124 42.46 -18.09 -7.00
N HIS A 125 43.06 -17.71 -8.12
CA HIS A 125 42.42 -16.85 -9.12
C HIS A 125 41.25 -17.55 -9.85
N LYS A 126 41.33 -18.86 -10.09
CA LYS A 126 40.20 -19.64 -10.61
C LYS A 126 39.01 -19.64 -9.64
N ALA A 127 39.26 -19.87 -8.36
CA ALA A 127 38.22 -19.82 -7.33
C ALA A 127 37.58 -18.42 -7.22
N GLN A 128 38.38 -17.34 -7.40
CA GLN A 128 37.84 -15.98 -7.46
C GLN A 128 36.93 -15.76 -8.68
N ILE A 129 37.34 -16.23 -9.86
CA ILE A 129 36.53 -16.14 -11.09
C ILE A 129 35.20 -16.87 -10.90
N GLU A 130 35.21 -18.08 -10.32
CA GLU A 130 34.00 -18.86 -10.06
C GLU A 130 33.02 -18.12 -9.13
N ASN A 131 33.51 -17.56 -8.03
CA ASN A 131 32.69 -16.76 -7.12
C ASN A 131 32.03 -15.55 -7.82
N TYR A 132 32.78 -14.81 -8.65
CA TYR A 132 32.21 -13.69 -9.41
C TYR A 132 31.20 -14.16 -10.46
N GLN A 133 31.41 -15.33 -11.08
CA GLN A 133 30.44 -15.91 -12.02
C GLN A 133 29.14 -16.32 -11.32
N ASP A 134 29.24 -16.87 -10.11
CA ASP A 134 28.08 -17.22 -9.29
C ASP A 134 27.30 -15.97 -8.86
N ASN A 135 27.99 -14.90 -8.43
CA ASN A 135 27.36 -13.62 -8.14
C ASN A 135 26.60 -13.07 -9.36
N ILE A 136 27.21 -13.13 -10.55
CA ILE A 136 26.56 -12.72 -11.80
C ILE A 136 25.30 -13.54 -12.07
N LYS A 137 25.34 -14.85 -11.82
CA LYS A 137 24.19 -15.75 -12.01
C LYS A 137 23.06 -15.42 -11.05
N GLN A 138 23.37 -15.20 -9.77
CA GLN A 138 22.40 -14.82 -8.75
C GLN A 138 21.75 -13.46 -9.05
N ASN A 139 22.56 -12.46 -9.41
CA ASN A 139 22.08 -11.12 -9.75
C ASN A 139 21.20 -11.11 -10.99
N LYS A 140 21.49 -11.93 -12.01
CA LYS A 140 20.60 -12.12 -13.17
C LYS A 140 19.23 -12.71 -12.77
N ALA A 141 19.21 -13.72 -11.91
CA ALA A 141 17.97 -14.32 -11.43
C ALA A 141 17.13 -13.31 -10.63
N LYS A 142 17.79 -12.52 -9.77
CA LYS A 142 17.15 -11.44 -9.00
C LYS A 142 16.51 -10.38 -9.91
N ILE A 143 17.24 -9.91 -10.93
CA ILE A 143 16.71 -8.94 -11.91
C ILE A 143 15.46 -9.49 -12.59
N LEU A 144 15.51 -10.73 -13.09
CA LEU A 144 14.36 -11.34 -13.77
C LEU A 144 13.13 -11.46 -12.87
N SER A 145 13.34 -11.90 -11.62
CA SER A 145 12.27 -11.97 -10.61
C SER A 145 11.64 -10.60 -10.35
N ASN A 146 12.46 -9.57 -10.17
CA ASN A 146 12.00 -8.21 -9.93
C ASN A 146 11.29 -7.60 -11.15
N GLU A 147 11.76 -7.88 -12.38
CA GLU A 147 11.10 -7.44 -13.61
C GLU A 147 9.69 -8.02 -13.75
N GLN A 148 9.53 -9.31 -13.41
CA GLN A 148 8.23 -9.96 -13.41
C GLN A 148 7.29 -9.35 -12.36
N GLN A 149 7.78 -9.15 -11.13
CA GLN A 149 7.00 -8.50 -10.07
C GLN A 149 6.58 -7.07 -10.45
N ILE A 150 7.47 -6.28 -11.04
CA ILE A 150 7.16 -4.91 -11.50
C ILE A 150 6.08 -4.94 -12.57
N LYS A 151 6.15 -5.88 -13.52
CA LYS A 151 5.15 -6.02 -14.59
C LYS A 151 3.77 -6.36 -14.03
N ASP A 152 3.70 -7.25 -13.05
CA ASP A 152 2.44 -7.62 -12.40
C ASP A 152 1.83 -6.46 -11.60
N LEU A 153 2.67 -5.67 -10.90
CA LEU A 153 2.24 -4.45 -10.20
C LEU A 153 1.78 -3.34 -11.15
N GLN A 154 2.45 -3.18 -12.30
CA GLN A 154 2.02 -2.23 -13.34
C GLN A 154 0.66 -2.61 -13.93
N LYS A 155 0.38 -3.90 -14.08
CA LYS A 155 -0.94 -4.38 -14.52
C LYS A 155 -2.04 -4.02 -13.50
N GLN A 156 -1.75 -4.17 -12.20
CA GLN A 156 -2.70 -3.78 -11.14
C GLN A 156 -3.01 -2.28 -11.12
N LEU A 157 -2.05 -1.41 -11.46
CA LEU A 157 -2.30 0.04 -11.57
C LEU A 157 -3.19 0.42 -12.76
N SER A 158 -3.23 -0.40 -13.80
CA SER A 158 -4.01 -0.14 -15.02
C SER A 158 -5.48 -0.58 -14.92
N THR A 159 -5.83 -1.36 -13.89
CA THR A 159 -7.17 -1.87 -13.59
C THR A 159 -7.83 -1.06 -12.50
#